data_AF-A0A6L4Y5M3-F1
#
_entry.id   AF-A0A6L4Y5M3-F1
#
_cell.length_a   1.000
_cell.length_b   1.000
_cell.length_c   1.000
_cell.angle_alpha   90.00
_cell.angle_beta   90.00
_cell.angle_gamma   90.00
#
_symmetry.space_group_name_H-M   'P 1'
#
loop_
_entity.id
_entity.type
_entity.pdbx_description
1 polymer ?
#
loop_
_entity_poly.entity_id
_entity_poly.type
_entity_poly.pdbx_seq_one_letter_code
_entity_poly.pdbx_strand_id
1 'polypeptide(L)'
;AQQYFQREEFDRVARMMAGALEKNPQSIPLQFNYVAALSMLGYLDYVWRISCYIVAQLINTEDHPWTEKFFDNMTRLFFTITHSDRGEKEMTHNGKRYPLIRHRGLPPPDYQVIFPFSEQKISLCMIARNEENCIAKALENVRDYVDEIILVDTGSTDKTCQIASSYGAKIYHHPWNDDFSESRNYSLSYATGDWIIVLDADEAINYLDLIYLKELSAQKGQHAYSVRQRHYINERNALGLIENDEWYNESIGYAGWLENIICRFFRRNPQVYFKRPVHEALEYRLKELGIMPLILQIPIHHYGKLSPLEIRNKKSQQYIDINKKYLERVTDREDLICGNYQIGQSLAAMRKPEKALAYLEEAVRLINQGEPFKGNDSQGGPVVALSTLYVMLNRPLDALKHLKRQVEIEPKNDDYWLALAQVYIQLKDFHAFCQSLDKCLSLNPENEKANRMKENLTKEFHEFNTYREVV
;
A
#
# COMPACT_ATOMS: atom_id res chain seq x y z
N ALA A 1 -11.87 15.38 -7.40
CA ALA A 1 -10.86 16.09 -8.22
C ALA A 1 -11.31 17.46 -8.75
N GLN A 2 -12.61 17.76 -8.91
CA GLN A 2 -13.07 19.07 -9.43
C GLN A 2 -13.51 20.09 -8.37
N GLN A 3 -13.37 19.81 -7.06
CA GLN A 3 -13.96 20.66 -6.01
C GLN A 3 -13.03 21.15 -4.89
N TYR A 4 -11.75 20.78 -4.84
CA TYR A 4 -10.94 21.05 -3.62
C TYR A 4 -9.48 21.51 -3.81
N PHE A 5 -9.12 22.12 -4.93
CA PHE A 5 -7.87 22.90 -4.98
C PHE A 5 -8.14 24.25 -5.64
N GLN A 6 -8.05 25.32 -4.86
CA GLN A 6 -8.15 26.67 -5.41
C GLN A 6 -6.93 26.93 -6.29
N ARG A 7 -7.20 27.29 -7.55
CA ARG A 7 -6.24 27.54 -8.63
C ARG A 7 -5.04 28.41 -8.21
N GLU A 8 -5.27 29.33 -7.27
CA GLU A 8 -4.26 30.26 -6.74
C GLU A 8 -3.16 29.58 -5.89
N GLU A 9 -3.48 28.54 -5.11
CA GLU A 9 -2.47 27.81 -4.34
C GLU A 9 -1.58 26.97 -5.26
N PHE A 10 -2.15 26.40 -6.32
CA PHE A 10 -1.40 25.65 -7.32
C PHE A 10 -0.49 26.56 -8.14
N ASP A 11 -0.96 27.76 -8.51
CA ASP A 11 -0.12 28.77 -9.17
C ASP A 11 1.00 29.29 -8.25
N ARG A 12 0.79 29.29 -6.94
CA ARG A 12 1.82 29.65 -5.96
C ARG A 12 2.88 28.55 -5.84
N VAL A 13 2.47 27.29 -5.78
CA VAL A 13 3.37 26.11 -5.76
C VAL A 13 4.15 26.00 -7.07
N ALA A 14 3.49 26.17 -8.22
CA ALA A 14 4.14 26.16 -9.53
C ALA A 14 5.20 27.26 -9.67
N ARG A 15 4.93 28.48 -9.16
CA ARG A 15 5.91 29.58 -9.14
C ARG A 15 7.06 29.34 -8.17
N MET A 16 6.78 28.78 -6.99
CA MET A 16 7.82 28.38 -6.03
C MET A 16 8.75 27.31 -6.61
N MET A 17 8.19 26.32 -7.30
CA MET A 17 8.95 25.23 -7.92
C MET A 17 9.72 25.68 -9.16
N ALA A 18 9.14 26.55 -10.00
CA ALA A 18 9.87 27.18 -11.11
C ALA A 18 11.10 27.97 -10.60
N GLY A 19 10.94 28.74 -9.51
CA GLY A 19 12.06 29.44 -8.87
C GLY A 19 13.06 28.52 -8.17
N ALA A 20 12.66 27.31 -7.76
CA ALA A 20 13.57 26.29 -7.21
C ALA A 20 14.38 25.59 -8.32
N LEU A 21 13.77 25.35 -9.48
CA LEU A 21 14.42 24.78 -10.66
C LEU A 21 15.42 25.75 -11.30
N GLU A 22 15.14 27.06 -11.32
CA GLU A 22 16.11 28.09 -11.73
C GLU A 22 17.34 28.16 -10.80
N LYS A 23 17.16 27.84 -9.51
CA LYS A 23 18.24 27.88 -8.51
C LYS A 23 19.08 26.60 -8.47
N ASN A 24 18.60 25.48 -9.01
CA ASN A 24 19.32 24.20 -8.98
C ASN A 24 19.13 23.38 -10.27
N PRO A 25 19.80 23.76 -11.37
CA PRO A 25 19.55 23.23 -12.72
C PRO A 25 19.99 21.78 -12.97
N GLN A 26 20.63 21.10 -12.00
CA GLN A 26 21.21 19.76 -12.21
C GLN A 26 20.28 18.57 -11.90
N SER A 27 19.06 18.79 -11.39
CA SER A 27 18.13 17.68 -11.06
C SER A 27 17.10 17.42 -12.17
N ILE A 28 17.60 16.98 -13.33
CA ILE A 28 16.80 16.62 -14.51
C ILE A 28 15.68 15.59 -14.21
N PRO A 29 15.86 14.56 -13.35
CA PRO A 29 14.79 13.60 -13.01
C PRO A 29 13.60 14.24 -12.27
N LEU A 30 13.85 15.27 -11.46
CA LEU A 30 12.80 15.97 -10.72
C LEU A 30 11.90 16.79 -11.66
N GLN A 31 12.49 17.30 -12.75
CA GLN A 31 11.80 18.05 -13.80
C GLN A 31 10.87 17.13 -14.62
N PHE A 32 11.26 15.86 -14.85
CA PHE A 32 10.46 14.87 -15.58
C PHE A 32 9.24 14.36 -14.80
N ASN A 33 9.38 14.12 -13.49
CA ASN A 33 8.25 13.73 -12.64
C ASN A 33 7.16 14.80 -12.58
N TYR A 34 7.57 16.07 -12.69
CA TYR A 34 6.65 17.21 -12.72
C TYR A 34 5.86 17.30 -14.03
N VAL A 35 6.50 17.03 -15.17
CA VAL A 35 5.83 16.98 -16.50
C VAL A 35 4.85 15.81 -16.57
N ALA A 36 5.21 14.65 -16.01
CA ALA A 36 4.31 13.49 -15.95
C ALA A 36 3.07 13.77 -15.07
N ALA A 37 3.27 14.39 -13.90
CA ALA A 37 2.19 14.77 -12.99
C ALA A 37 1.23 15.81 -13.61
N LEU A 38 1.75 16.84 -14.28
CA LEU A 38 0.94 17.86 -14.96
C LEU A 38 0.17 17.30 -16.18
N SER A 39 0.74 16.29 -16.85
CA SER A 39 0.10 15.58 -17.98
C SER A 39 -1.09 14.75 -17.52
N MET A 40 -0.98 14.10 -16.36
CA MET A 40 -2.06 13.32 -15.75
C MET A 40 -3.21 14.19 -15.22
N LEU A 41 -2.96 15.48 -14.93
CA LEU A 41 -3.97 16.43 -14.47
C LEU A 41 -4.64 17.23 -15.60
N GLY A 42 -4.31 16.97 -16.87
CA GLY A 42 -4.96 17.59 -18.03
C GLY A 42 -4.50 19.02 -18.38
N TYR A 43 -3.40 19.50 -17.80
CA TYR A 43 -2.88 20.87 -18.01
C TYR A 43 -1.84 20.92 -19.15
N LEU A 44 -2.29 20.60 -20.37
CA LEU A 44 -1.45 20.45 -21.56
C LEU A 44 -0.59 21.68 -21.91
N ASP A 45 -1.04 22.90 -21.59
CA ASP A 45 -0.29 24.14 -21.89
C ASP A 45 0.93 24.34 -20.98
N TYR A 46 0.87 23.88 -19.73
CA TYR A 46 2.01 23.91 -18.81
C TYR A 46 3.01 22.78 -19.07
N VAL A 47 2.48 21.59 -19.41
CA VAL A 47 3.27 20.45 -19.91
C VAL A 47 4.08 20.88 -21.13
N TRP A 48 3.45 21.58 -22.09
CA TRP A 48 4.11 22.13 -23.27
C TRP A 48 5.23 23.10 -22.91
N ARG A 49 4.96 24.12 -22.08
CA ARG A 49 5.97 25.14 -21.71
C ARG A 49 7.16 24.57 -20.95
N ILE A 50 6.94 23.63 -20.03
CA ILE A 50 8.00 23.00 -19.24
C ILE A 50 8.77 21.98 -20.08
N SER A 51 8.09 21.22 -20.94
CA SER A 51 8.75 20.32 -21.88
C SER A 51 9.62 21.09 -22.88
N CYS A 52 9.14 22.22 -23.42
CA CYS A 52 9.95 23.11 -24.27
C CYS A 52 11.13 23.73 -23.52
N TYR A 53 10.99 24.06 -22.23
CA TYR A 53 12.08 24.58 -21.41
C TYR A 53 13.15 23.52 -21.11
N ILE A 54 12.74 22.29 -20.75
CA ILE A 54 13.65 21.14 -20.54
C ILE A 54 14.36 20.79 -21.86
N VAL A 55 13.62 20.77 -22.97
CA VAL A 55 14.16 20.58 -24.32
C VAL A 55 15.18 21.69 -24.67
N ALA A 56 14.88 22.96 -24.38
CA ALA A 56 15.81 24.06 -24.63
C ALA A 56 17.09 24.00 -23.77
N GLN A 57 17.01 23.43 -22.55
CA GLN A 57 18.18 23.18 -21.71
C GLN A 57 19.02 22.00 -22.20
N LEU A 58 18.36 20.91 -22.66
CA LEU A 58 19.03 19.71 -23.17
C LEU A 58 19.67 19.92 -24.56
N ILE A 59 19.10 20.80 -25.41
CA ILE A 59 19.69 21.17 -26.70
C ILE A 59 21.07 21.84 -26.54
N ASN A 60 21.38 22.40 -25.35
CA ASN A 60 22.69 22.98 -25.05
C ASN A 60 23.68 22.00 -24.38
N THR A 61 23.29 20.76 -24.11
CA THR A 61 24.15 19.76 -23.46
C THR A 61 24.29 18.50 -24.32
N GLU A 62 25.26 18.54 -25.22
CA GLU A 62 25.92 17.46 -25.99
C GLU A 62 25.07 16.38 -26.73
N ASP A 63 25.58 16.02 -27.91
CA ASP A 63 25.09 14.96 -28.81
C ASP A 63 25.18 13.56 -28.16
N HIS A 64 24.19 13.20 -27.32
CA HIS A 64 24.07 11.85 -26.78
C HIS A 64 23.13 10.97 -27.63
N PRO A 65 23.49 9.72 -27.98
CA PRO A 65 22.66 8.83 -28.82
C PRO A 65 21.23 8.51 -28.33
N TRP A 66 20.88 8.77 -27.06
CA TRP A 66 19.53 8.55 -26.56
C TRP A 66 18.61 9.75 -26.81
N THR A 67 19.16 10.94 -27.08
CA THR A 67 18.39 12.18 -27.24
C THR A 67 17.44 12.10 -28.44
N GLU A 68 17.91 11.58 -29.58
CA GLU A 68 17.09 11.41 -30.80
C GLU A 68 15.95 10.40 -30.60
N LYS A 69 16.24 9.28 -29.93
CA LYS A 69 15.26 8.21 -29.64
C LYS A 69 14.23 8.66 -28.58
N PHE A 70 14.64 9.51 -27.66
CA PHE A 70 13.79 10.15 -26.66
C PHE A 70 12.87 11.21 -27.27
N PHE A 71 13.39 12.06 -28.18
CA PHE A 71 12.57 13.00 -28.96
C PHE A 71 11.50 12.27 -29.77
N ASP A 72 11.85 11.16 -30.40
CA ASP A 72 10.92 10.34 -31.18
C ASP A 72 9.82 9.73 -30.30
N ASN A 73 10.16 9.23 -29.10
CA ASN A 73 9.19 8.66 -28.15
C ASN A 73 8.26 9.71 -27.53
N MET A 74 8.78 10.87 -27.14
CA MET A 74 7.98 11.96 -26.54
C MET A 74 7.05 12.61 -27.57
N THR A 75 7.52 12.81 -28.81
CA THR A 75 6.69 13.33 -29.91
C THR A 75 5.55 12.36 -30.23
N ARG A 76 5.81 11.04 -30.22
CA ARG A 76 4.79 10.01 -30.45
C ARG A 76 3.76 9.90 -29.33
N LEU A 77 4.20 9.96 -28.06
CA LEU A 77 3.31 9.96 -26.90
C LEU A 77 2.38 11.19 -26.90
N PHE A 78 2.95 12.37 -27.17
CA PHE A 78 2.21 13.64 -27.22
C PHE A 78 1.20 13.70 -28.38
N PHE A 79 1.53 13.16 -29.56
CA PHE A 79 0.60 13.12 -30.70
C PHE A 79 -0.52 12.09 -30.54
N THR A 80 -0.23 10.94 -29.92
CA THR A 80 -1.24 9.93 -29.60
C THR A 80 -2.32 10.49 -28.65
N ILE A 81 -1.89 11.30 -27.68
CA ILE A 81 -2.78 11.98 -26.73
C ILE A 81 -3.58 13.11 -27.39
N THR A 82 -2.98 13.87 -28.32
CA THR A 82 -3.63 15.06 -28.91
C THR A 82 -4.49 14.81 -30.16
N HIS A 83 -4.30 13.70 -30.88
CA HIS A 83 -4.96 13.45 -32.18
C HIS A 83 -5.99 12.29 -32.18
N SER A 84 -6.09 11.53 -31.09
CA SER A 84 -7.13 10.49 -30.95
C SER A 84 -8.57 11.04 -30.97
N ASP A 85 -8.75 12.33 -30.68
CA ASP A 85 -10.03 13.05 -30.75
C ASP A 85 -10.46 13.47 -32.18
N ARG A 86 -9.58 13.35 -33.19
CA ARG A 86 -9.85 13.82 -34.57
C ARG A 86 -10.27 12.73 -35.56
N GLY A 87 -10.30 11.47 -35.15
CA GLY A 87 -10.87 10.36 -35.94
C GLY A 87 -9.99 9.79 -37.07
N GLU A 88 -8.70 10.15 -37.11
CA GLU A 88 -7.75 9.60 -38.08
C GLU A 88 -7.31 8.17 -37.69
N LYS A 89 -7.13 7.28 -38.68
CA LYS A 89 -6.85 5.83 -38.48
C LYS A 89 -5.41 5.40 -38.80
N GLU A 90 -4.67 6.18 -39.58
CA GLU A 90 -3.29 5.88 -39.99
C GLU A 90 -2.52 7.18 -40.28
N MET A 91 -1.20 7.16 -40.14
CA MET A 91 -0.30 8.26 -40.50
C MET A 91 0.90 7.76 -41.31
N THR A 92 1.52 8.63 -42.12
CA THR A 92 2.83 8.38 -42.75
C THR A 92 3.85 9.44 -42.31
N HIS A 93 5.02 9.03 -41.80
CA HIS A 93 6.15 9.93 -41.51
C HIS A 93 7.45 9.32 -42.04
N ASN A 94 8.25 10.13 -42.76
CA ASN A 94 9.46 9.68 -43.48
C ASN A 94 9.24 8.39 -44.31
N GLY A 95 8.09 8.31 -44.99
CA GLY A 95 7.73 7.18 -45.86
C GLY A 95 7.26 5.90 -45.15
N LYS A 96 7.25 5.86 -43.81
CA LYS A 96 6.71 4.72 -43.04
C LYS A 96 5.29 5.00 -42.57
N ARG A 97 4.41 4.01 -42.71
CA ARG A 97 3.02 4.06 -42.24
C ARG A 97 2.90 3.53 -40.81
N TYR A 98 2.08 4.21 -40.00
CA TYR A 98 1.83 3.88 -38.60
C TYR A 98 0.31 3.90 -38.34
N PRO A 99 -0.29 2.81 -37.83
CA PRO A 99 -1.70 2.80 -37.46
C PRO A 99 -1.94 3.64 -36.20
N LEU A 100 -2.99 4.48 -36.22
CA LEU A 100 -3.42 5.29 -35.08
C LEU A 100 -4.52 4.53 -34.33
N ILE A 101 -4.24 4.13 -33.08
CA ILE A 101 -5.18 3.37 -32.23
C ILE A 101 -5.85 4.33 -31.24
N ARG A 102 -7.19 4.31 -31.15
CA ARG A 102 -7.93 4.96 -30.06
C ARG A 102 -7.56 4.30 -28.73
N HIS A 103 -6.81 4.97 -27.86
CA HIS A 103 -6.40 4.38 -26.58
C HIS A 103 -7.43 4.61 -25.46
N ARG A 104 -8.04 3.50 -25.02
CA ARG A 104 -8.58 3.26 -23.66
C ARG A 104 -7.91 2.02 -23.01
N GLY A 105 -6.67 1.73 -23.37
CA GLY A 105 -5.92 0.56 -22.91
C GLY A 105 -4.42 0.70 -23.15
N LEU A 106 -3.62 -0.20 -22.58
CA LEU A 106 -2.14 -0.20 -22.56
C LEU A 106 -1.47 -0.05 -23.94
N PRO A 107 -0.21 0.45 -24.02
CA PRO A 107 0.59 0.36 -25.24
C PRO A 107 0.80 -1.12 -25.65
N PRO A 108 1.01 -1.41 -26.95
CA PRO A 108 1.17 -2.79 -27.42
C PRO A 108 2.39 -3.49 -26.79
N PRO A 109 2.41 -4.84 -26.73
CA PRO A 109 3.46 -5.63 -26.07
C PRO A 109 4.89 -5.39 -26.60
N ASP A 110 5.01 -4.83 -27.80
CA ASP A 110 6.30 -4.62 -28.47
C ASP A 110 6.93 -3.24 -28.13
N TYR A 111 6.29 -2.45 -27.26
CA TYR A 111 6.74 -1.11 -26.87
C TYR A 111 7.75 -1.16 -25.70
N GLN A 112 9.03 -1.34 -26.00
CA GLN A 112 10.10 -1.18 -25.00
C GLN A 112 10.37 0.31 -24.74
N VAL A 113 9.74 0.86 -23.69
CA VAL A 113 10.17 2.14 -23.13
C VAL A 113 11.48 1.90 -22.37
N ILE A 114 12.60 2.29 -22.98
CA ILE A 114 13.93 2.18 -22.37
C ILE A 114 14.12 3.39 -21.44
N PHE A 115 13.72 3.26 -20.18
CA PHE A 115 14.25 4.10 -19.11
C PHE A 115 15.71 3.69 -18.85
N PRO A 116 16.58 4.59 -18.35
CA PRO A 116 17.89 4.18 -17.85
C PRO A 116 17.65 3.22 -16.66
N PHE A 117 17.62 1.92 -16.94
CA PHE A 117 17.34 0.90 -15.95
C PHE A 117 18.47 0.88 -14.92
N SER A 118 18.09 0.87 -13.64
CA SER A 118 19.01 0.55 -12.55
C SER A 118 19.72 -0.78 -12.81
N GLU A 119 21.04 -0.79 -12.68
CA GLU A 119 21.85 -2.03 -12.73
C GLU A 119 21.59 -2.95 -11.53
N GLN A 120 20.84 -2.50 -10.51
CA GLN A 120 20.51 -3.30 -9.35
C GLN A 120 19.53 -4.42 -9.72
N LYS A 121 19.87 -5.66 -9.39
CA LYS A 121 19.03 -6.82 -9.67
C LYS A 121 17.90 -6.96 -8.65
N ILE A 122 16.70 -7.31 -9.10
CA ILE A 122 15.52 -7.52 -8.25
C ILE A 122 15.10 -8.99 -8.31
N SER A 123 15.00 -9.63 -7.14
CA SER A 123 14.40 -10.96 -6.99
C SER A 123 12.96 -10.83 -6.49
N LEU A 124 12.00 -11.38 -7.22
CA LEU A 124 10.66 -11.64 -6.68
C LEU A 124 10.68 -12.91 -5.84
N CYS A 125 10.27 -12.82 -4.58
CA CYS A 125 10.14 -13.95 -3.66
C CYS A 125 8.68 -14.19 -3.29
N MET A 126 8.19 -15.41 -3.50
CA MET A 126 6.81 -15.80 -3.24
C MET A 126 6.75 -17.13 -2.50
N ILE A 127 5.68 -17.29 -1.72
CA ILE A 127 5.23 -18.61 -1.22
C ILE A 127 3.86 -18.89 -1.84
N ALA A 128 3.58 -20.14 -2.20
CA ALA A 128 2.27 -20.50 -2.74
C ALA A 128 1.85 -21.91 -2.32
N ARG A 129 0.52 -22.12 -2.32
CA ARG A 129 -0.11 -23.44 -2.22
C ARG A 129 -1.51 -23.40 -2.80
N ASN A 130 -1.72 -24.15 -3.87
CA ASN A 130 -3.02 -24.25 -4.54
C ASN A 130 -3.61 -22.90 -4.98
N GLU A 131 -2.81 -22.12 -5.69
CA GLU A 131 -3.09 -20.76 -6.17
C GLU A 131 -3.25 -20.70 -7.70
N GLU A 132 -3.65 -21.79 -8.37
CA GLU A 132 -3.75 -21.83 -9.84
C GLU A 132 -4.69 -20.76 -10.44
N ASN A 133 -5.64 -20.27 -9.64
CA ASN A 133 -6.60 -19.23 -10.03
C ASN A 133 -6.04 -17.80 -9.93
N CYS A 134 -4.95 -17.59 -9.21
CA CYS A 134 -4.44 -16.26 -8.87
C CYS A 134 -3.01 -16.03 -9.35
N ILE A 135 -2.16 -17.07 -9.32
CA ILE A 135 -0.72 -16.95 -9.55
C ILE A 135 -0.35 -16.36 -10.92
N ALA A 136 -1.15 -16.63 -11.96
CA ALA A 136 -0.91 -16.05 -13.29
C ALA A 136 -1.02 -14.52 -13.26
N LYS A 137 -2.06 -13.98 -12.61
CA LYS A 137 -2.30 -12.54 -12.49
C LYS A 137 -1.21 -11.85 -11.66
N ALA A 138 -0.70 -12.51 -10.62
CA ALA A 138 0.40 -12.00 -9.82
C ALA A 138 1.71 -11.87 -10.62
N LEU A 139 1.95 -12.79 -11.56
CA LEU A 139 3.20 -12.86 -12.33
C LEU A 139 3.15 -12.09 -13.66
N GLU A 140 1.97 -11.87 -14.24
CA GLU A 140 1.78 -11.26 -15.55
C GLU A 140 2.48 -9.90 -15.68
N ASN A 141 2.24 -8.99 -14.74
CA ASN A 141 2.90 -7.69 -14.76
C ASN A 141 4.34 -7.75 -14.26
N VAL A 142 4.70 -8.68 -13.37
CA VAL A 142 5.96 -8.62 -12.63
C VAL A 142 7.13 -9.21 -13.40
N ARG A 143 6.89 -10.24 -14.22
CA ARG A 143 7.93 -11.02 -14.90
C ARG A 143 8.91 -10.18 -15.73
N ASP A 144 8.43 -9.08 -16.32
CA ASP A 144 9.21 -8.25 -17.25
C ASP A 144 10.00 -7.14 -16.51
N TYR A 145 9.84 -7.00 -15.18
CA TYR A 145 10.48 -5.96 -14.36
C TYR A 145 11.35 -6.50 -13.23
N VAL A 146 11.45 -7.83 -13.08
CA VAL A 146 12.33 -8.49 -12.11
C VAL A 146 13.36 -9.34 -12.83
N ASP A 147 14.53 -9.51 -12.21
CA ASP A 147 15.65 -10.25 -12.78
C ASP A 147 15.55 -11.76 -12.50
N GLU A 148 14.79 -12.14 -11.47
CA GLU A 148 14.41 -13.54 -11.23
C GLU A 148 13.12 -13.65 -10.42
N ILE A 149 12.45 -14.78 -10.57
CA ILE A 149 11.28 -15.15 -9.78
C ILE A 149 11.59 -16.43 -9.00
N ILE A 150 11.41 -16.38 -7.70
CA ILE A 150 11.58 -17.49 -6.75
C ILE A 150 10.23 -17.80 -6.13
N LEU A 151 9.74 -19.01 -6.36
CA LEU A 151 8.51 -19.48 -5.76
C LEU A 151 8.81 -20.71 -4.89
N VAL A 152 8.49 -20.59 -3.61
CA VAL A 152 8.48 -21.72 -2.68
C VAL A 152 7.08 -22.32 -2.63
N ASP A 153 6.94 -23.52 -3.17
CA ASP A 153 5.72 -24.30 -3.08
C ASP A 153 5.66 -25.07 -1.76
N THR A 154 4.55 -24.91 -1.04
CA THR A 154 4.34 -25.55 0.27
C THR A 154 3.44 -26.80 0.21
N GLY A 155 3.38 -27.44 -0.97
CA GLY A 155 2.62 -28.65 -1.23
C GLY A 155 1.35 -28.39 -2.03
N SER A 156 1.48 -27.74 -3.19
CA SER A 156 0.39 -27.64 -4.17
C SER A 156 0.08 -28.99 -4.79
N THR A 157 -1.20 -29.22 -5.06
CA THR A 157 -1.73 -30.41 -5.76
C THR A 157 -2.43 -30.04 -7.07
N ASP A 158 -2.54 -28.74 -7.35
CA ASP A 158 -3.15 -28.17 -8.54
C ASP A 158 -2.07 -27.70 -9.55
N LYS A 159 -2.44 -26.85 -10.52
CA LYS A 159 -1.49 -26.38 -11.56
C LYS A 159 -0.61 -25.21 -11.13
N THR A 160 -0.58 -24.81 -9.85
CA THR A 160 0.18 -23.63 -9.37
C THR A 160 1.63 -23.63 -9.84
N CYS A 161 2.37 -24.71 -9.57
CA CYS A 161 3.79 -24.80 -9.95
C CYS A 161 3.97 -24.76 -11.48
N GLN A 162 3.11 -25.45 -12.23
CA GLN A 162 3.16 -25.47 -13.69
C GLN A 162 2.95 -24.07 -14.28
N ILE A 163 1.96 -23.34 -13.76
CA ILE A 163 1.68 -21.96 -14.20
C ILE A 163 2.87 -21.08 -13.85
N ALA A 164 3.35 -21.08 -12.61
CA ALA A 164 4.49 -20.27 -12.20
C ALA A 164 5.76 -20.54 -13.05
N SER A 165 6.07 -21.80 -13.34
CA SER A 165 7.20 -22.16 -14.21
C SER A 165 7.06 -21.58 -15.63
N SER A 166 5.84 -21.48 -16.17
CA SER A 166 5.60 -20.86 -17.48
C SER A 166 5.91 -19.35 -17.53
N TYR A 167 5.93 -18.68 -16.37
CA TYR A 167 6.36 -17.30 -16.20
C TYR A 167 7.86 -17.17 -15.86
N GLY A 168 8.62 -18.26 -15.91
CA GLY A 168 10.06 -18.26 -15.61
C GLY A 168 10.42 -18.38 -14.12
N ALA A 169 9.45 -18.75 -13.27
CA ALA A 169 9.72 -18.96 -11.85
C ALA A 169 10.60 -20.18 -11.60
N LYS A 170 11.62 -20.02 -10.76
CA LYS A 170 12.39 -21.10 -10.14
C LYS A 170 11.56 -21.66 -8.99
N ILE A 171 11.11 -22.90 -9.13
CA ILE A 171 10.25 -23.56 -8.13
C ILE A 171 11.13 -24.32 -7.14
N TYR A 172 10.93 -24.04 -5.86
CA TYR A 172 11.52 -24.77 -4.74
C TYR A 172 10.41 -25.37 -3.90
N HIS A 173 10.62 -26.54 -3.32
CA HIS A 173 9.62 -27.19 -2.47
C HIS A 173 10.05 -27.12 -1.01
N HIS A 174 9.12 -26.69 -0.15
CA HIS A 174 9.31 -26.64 1.30
C HIS A 174 8.04 -27.16 1.99
N PRO A 175 8.07 -28.33 2.64
CA PRO A 175 6.88 -28.88 3.28
C PRO A 175 6.24 -27.90 4.26
N TRP A 176 4.91 -27.73 4.18
CA TRP A 176 4.17 -26.90 5.13
C TRP A 176 4.35 -27.41 6.57
N ASN A 177 4.75 -26.52 7.47
CA ASN A 177 5.10 -26.86 8.86
C ASN A 177 4.44 -25.92 9.89
N ASP A 178 3.28 -25.35 9.54
CA ASP A 178 2.56 -24.38 10.37
C ASP A 178 3.34 -23.08 10.63
N ASP A 179 4.21 -22.66 9.70
CA ASP A 179 5.01 -21.43 9.81
C ASP A 179 5.18 -20.70 8.45
N PHE A 180 4.46 -19.59 8.27
CA PHE A 180 4.60 -18.74 7.07
C PHE A 180 5.96 -18.04 7.02
N SER A 181 6.51 -17.62 8.17
CA SER A 181 7.84 -16.99 8.24
C SER A 181 8.91 -17.92 7.71
N GLU A 182 8.89 -19.19 8.09
CA GLU A 182 9.88 -20.16 7.64
C GLU A 182 9.86 -20.32 6.11
N SER A 183 8.67 -20.48 5.54
CA SER A 183 8.52 -20.60 4.08
C SER A 183 8.97 -19.32 3.34
N ARG A 184 8.67 -18.13 3.89
CA ARG A 184 9.17 -16.87 3.34
C ARG A 184 10.69 -16.79 3.43
N ASN A 185 11.28 -17.08 4.59
CA ASN A 185 12.73 -17.05 4.78
C ASN A 185 13.45 -18.07 3.87
N TYR A 186 12.82 -19.22 3.63
CA TYR A 186 13.32 -20.20 2.67
C TYR A 186 13.35 -19.60 1.25
N SER A 187 12.33 -18.85 0.84
CA SER A 187 12.33 -18.14 -0.45
C SER A 187 13.45 -17.08 -0.52
N LEU A 188 13.67 -16.31 0.56
CA LEU A 188 14.73 -15.31 0.62
C LEU A 188 16.13 -15.94 0.47
N SER A 189 16.32 -17.17 0.93
CA SER A 189 17.62 -17.86 0.87
C SER A 189 18.10 -18.16 -0.56
N TYR A 190 17.17 -18.25 -1.52
CA TYR A 190 17.49 -18.47 -2.93
C TYR A 190 17.70 -17.18 -3.72
N ALA A 191 17.38 -16.01 -3.14
CA ALA A 191 17.48 -14.72 -3.81
C ALA A 191 18.93 -14.35 -4.10
N THR A 192 19.21 -14.02 -5.37
CA THR A 192 20.51 -13.60 -5.88
C THR A 192 20.57 -12.10 -6.21
N GLY A 193 19.42 -11.44 -6.32
CA GLY A 193 19.29 -10.01 -6.56
C GLY A 193 19.79 -9.13 -5.42
N ASP A 194 20.10 -7.87 -5.73
CA ASP A 194 20.48 -6.85 -4.76
C ASP A 194 19.29 -6.39 -3.91
N TRP A 195 18.10 -6.43 -4.52
CA TRP A 195 16.82 -6.11 -3.91
C TRP A 195 15.86 -7.29 -3.99
N ILE A 196 14.98 -7.36 -3.00
CA ILE A 196 13.93 -8.35 -2.91
C ILE A 196 12.59 -7.63 -2.92
N ILE A 197 11.69 -8.08 -3.78
CA ILE A 197 10.27 -7.79 -3.69
C ILE A 197 9.52 -9.05 -3.24
N VAL A 198 8.63 -8.93 -2.26
CA VAL A 198 7.82 -10.04 -1.76
C VAL A 198 6.38 -9.84 -2.20
N LEU A 199 5.78 -10.86 -2.79
CA LEU A 199 4.36 -10.87 -3.15
C LEU A 199 3.69 -12.19 -2.76
N ASP A 200 2.41 -12.10 -2.39
CA ASP A 200 1.53 -13.24 -2.26
C ASP A 200 0.88 -13.55 -3.62
N ALA A 201 0.42 -14.79 -3.82
CA ALA A 201 -0.13 -15.23 -5.10
C ALA A 201 -1.46 -14.57 -5.47
N ASP A 202 -2.17 -13.99 -4.49
CA ASP A 202 -3.39 -13.20 -4.63
C ASP A 202 -3.14 -11.68 -4.58
N GLU A 203 -1.89 -11.26 -4.85
CA GLU A 203 -1.48 -9.87 -5.00
C GLU A 203 -1.10 -9.53 -6.44
N ALA A 204 -1.19 -8.26 -6.81
CA ALA A 204 -0.69 -7.72 -8.07
C ALA A 204 -0.11 -6.31 -7.88
N ILE A 205 0.85 -5.95 -8.74
CA ILE A 205 1.41 -4.59 -8.82
C ILE A 205 1.26 -4.11 -10.26
N ASN A 206 0.90 -2.85 -10.42
CA ASN A 206 0.83 -2.24 -11.74
C ASN A 206 2.24 -2.08 -12.33
N TYR A 207 2.37 -2.29 -13.64
CA TYR A 207 3.65 -2.20 -14.34
C TYR A 207 4.33 -0.82 -14.23
N LEU A 208 3.57 0.28 -14.16
CA LEU A 208 4.15 1.63 -13.96
C LEU A 208 4.82 1.77 -12.60
N ASP A 209 4.22 1.19 -11.56
CA ASP A 209 4.77 1.21 -10.22
C ASP A 209 6.02 0.31 -10.10
N LEU A 210 6.07 -0.79 -10.85
CA LEU A 210 7.27 -1.65 -10.96
C LEU A 210 8.45 -0.91 -11.59
N ILE A 211 8.21 -0.08 -12.63
CA ILE A 211 9.24 0.79 -13.21
C ILE A 211 9.78 1.73 -12.13
N TYR A 212 8.88 2.37 -11.38
CA TYR A 212 9.28 3.30 -10.32
C TYR A 212 10.06 2.60 -9.19
N LEU A 213 9.66 1.39 -8.77
CA LEU A 213 10.42 0.58 -7.82
C LEU A 213 11.84 0.25 -8.33
N LYS A 214 11.97 -0.06 -9.63
CA LYS A 214 13.27 -0.32 -10.26
C LYS A 214 14.14 0.94 -10.24
N GLU A 215 13.59 2.13 -10.46
CA GLU A 215 14.33 3.38 -10.31
C GLU A 215 14.75 3.65 -8.85
N LEU A 216 13.84 3.44 -7.90
CA LEU A 216 14.12 3.59 -6.47
C LEU A 216 15.25 2.67 -6.00
N SER A 217 15.38 1.48 -6.60
CA SER A 217 16.48 0.55 -6.29
C SER A 217 17.88 1.15 -6.49
N ALA A 218 18.02 2.13 -7.40
CA ALA A 218 19.28 2.81 -7.68
C ALA A 218 19.65 3.88 -6.63
N GLN A 219 18.69 4.29 -5.79
CA GLN A 219 18.93 5.32 -4.79
C GLN A 219 19.90 4.82 -3.72
N LYS A 220 20.91 5.63 -3.43
CA LYS A 220 21.90 5.35 -2.37
C LYS A 220 21.30 5.66 -1.01
N GLY A 221 21.62 4.84 -0.01
CA GLY A 221 21.26 5.06 1.40
C GLY A 221 19.89 4.53 1.83
N GLN A 222 19.00 4.18 0.89
CA GLN A 222 17.75 3.51 1.23
C GLN A 222 17.92 1.98 1.20
N HIS A 223 17.36 1.32 2.22
CA HIS A 223 17.51 -0.13 2.44
C HIS A 223 16.19 -0.89 2.42
N ALA A 224 15.07 -0.21 2.65
CA ALA A 224 13.75 -0.83 2.68
C ALA A 224 12.67 0.20 2.33
N TYR A 225 11.59 -0.26 1.72
CA TYR A 225 10.42 0.51 1.40
C TYR A 225 9.18 -0.25 1.89
N SER A 226 8.28 0.50 2.50
CA SER A 226 6.93 0.05 2.79
C SER A 226 5.98 0.55 1.73
N VAL A 227 4.99 -0.25 1.40
CA VAL A 227 3.99 0.03 0.36
C VAL A 227 2.59 -0.06 0.94
N ARG A 228 1.62 0.47 0.22
CA ARG A 228 0.20 0.45 0.62
C ARG A 228 -0.48 -0.77 0.03
N GLN A 229 -0.72 -1.78 0.85
CA GLN A 229 -1.51 -2.94 0.45
C GLN A 229 -3.00 -2.57 0.47
N ARG A 230 -3.63 -2.59 -0.71
CA ARG A 230 -5.07 -2.34 -0.91
C ARG A 230 -5.82 -3.67 -0.88
N HIS A 231 -6.48 -3.96 0.25
CA HIS A 231 -7.36 -5.12 0.37
C HIS A 231 -8.74 -4.81 -0.21
N TYR A 232 -9.02 -5.27 -1.42
CA TYR A 232 -10.30 -4.99 -2.08
C TYR A 232 -11.49 -5.67 -1.39
N ILE A 233 -12.58 -4.92 -1.26
CA ILE A 233 -13.85 -5.40 -0.71
C ILE A 233 -15.03 -4.81 -1.50
N ASN A 234 -16.16 -5.53 -1.48
CA ASN A 234 -17.41 -5.09 -2.11
C ASN A 234 -18.43 -4.54 -1.11
N GLU A 235 -18.13 -4.62 0.20
CA GLU A 235 -19.01 -4.14 1.27
C GLU A 235 -18.83 -2.63 1.47
N ARG A 236 -19.79 -1.85 0.95
CA ARG A 236 -19.75 -0.37 0.95
C ARG A 236 -19.81 0.27 2.34
N ASN A 237 -20.32 -0.46 3.33
CA ASN A 237 -20.47 0.04 4.70
C ASN A 237 -19.36 -0.45 5.64
N ALA A 238 -18.27 -1.00 5.11
CA ALA A 238 -17.16 -1.48 5.92
C ALA A 238 -16.44 -0.33 6.62
N LEU A 239 -16.19 -0.47 7.92
CA LEU A 239 -15.43 0.52 8.68
C LEU A 239 -14.01 0.65 8.13
N GLY A 240 -13.60 1.88 7.82
CA GLY A 240 -12.28 2.18 7.26
C GLY A 240 -12.15 1.95 5.76
N LEU A 241 -13.25 1.71 5.05
CA LEU A 241 -13.28 1.66 3.59
C LEU A 241 -12.77 2.98 2.99
N ILE A 242 -11.82 2.87 2.08
CA ILE A 242 -11.45 3.93 1.14
C ILE A 242 -12.19 3.62 -0.16
N GLU A 243 -13.02 4.57 -0.61
CA GLU A 243 -13.80 4.41 -1.84
C GLU A 243 -12.88 4.28 -3.05
N ASN A 244 -13.32 3.46 -4.00
CA ASN A 244 -12.52 3.19 -5.17
C ASN A 244 -12.45 4.41 -6.11
N ASP A 245 -11.24 4.81 -6.47
CA ASP A 245 -11.00 5.86 -7.47
C ASP A 245 -10.94 5.30 -8.90
N GLU A 246 -10.92 3.98 -9.06
CA GLU A 246 -10.79 3.24 -10.32
C GLU A 246 -9.57 3.68 -11.17
N TRP A 247 -8.55 4.26 -10.52
CA TRP A 247 -7.36 4.76 -11.22
C TRP A 247 -6.52 3.62 -11.82
N TYR A 248 -6.48 2.48 -11.14
CA TYR A 248 -5.74 1.30 -11.55
C TYR A 248 -6.67 0.28 -12.22
N ASN A 249 -6.23 -0.37 -13.30
CA ASN A 249 -6.98 -1.47 -13.91
C ASN A 249 -7.25 -2.60 -12.90
N GLU A 250 -6.30 -2.84 -12.02
CA GLU A 250 -6.35 -3.79 -10.91
C GLU A 250 -7.47 -3.48 -9.90
N SER A 251 -7.94 -2.23 -9.86
CA SER A 251 -8.98 -1.77 -8.94
C SER A 251 -10.40 -1.84 -9.51
N ILE A 252 -10.57 -1.98 -10.83
CA ILE A 252 -11.88 -1.89 -11.47
C ILE A 252 -12.84 -2.96 -10.94
N GLY A 253 -14.08 -2.54 -10.62
CA GLY A 253 -15.16 -3.45 -10.24
C GLY A 253 -15.28 -3.75 -8.74
N TYR A 254 -14.47 -3.11 -7.90
CA TYR A 254 -14.57 -3.22 -6.44
C TYR A 254 -15.15 -1.95 -5.81
N ALA A 255 -15.85 -2.08 -4.68
CA ALA A 255 -16.42 -0.92 -3.99
C ALA A 255 -15.34 0.01 -3.41
N GLY A 256 -14.20 -0.56 -3.04
CA GLY A 256 -13.06 0.16 -2.48
C GLY A 256 -12.10 -0.81 -1.81
N TRP A 257 -11.22 -0.29 -0.95
CA TRP A 257 -10.24 -1.11 -0.25
C TRP A 257 -10.09 -0.72 1.23
N LEU A 258 -9.60 -1.68 2.00
CA LEU A 258 -9.02 -1.43 3.32
C LEU A 258 -7.50 -1.40 3.15
N GLU A 259 -6.85 -0.42 3.77
CA GLU A 259 -5.42 -0.22 3.62
C GLU A 259 -4.61 -0.85 4.75
N ASN A 260 -3.46 -1.41 4.39
CA ASN A 260 -2.41 -1.83 5.30
C ASN A 260 -1.04 -1.36 4.77
N ILE A 261 -0.16 -0.90 5.65
CA ILE A 261 1.21 -0.50 5.29
C ILE A 261 2.14 -1.64 5.65
N ILE A 262 2.86 -2.17 4.65
CA ILE A 262 3.71 -3.35 4.81
C ILE A 262 5.06 -3.18 4.11
N CYS A 263 6.13 -3.68 4.72
CA CYS A 263 7.44 -3.70 4.05
C CYS A 263 7.52 -4.85 3.03
N ARG A 264 7.58 -4.51 1.74
CA ARG A 264 7.60 -5.49 0.64
C ARG A 264 8.74 -5.33 -0.34
N PHE A 265 9.52 -4.25 -0.26
CA PHE A 265 10.66 -4.02 -1.15
C PHE A 265 11.90 -3.59 -0.36
N PHE A 266 12.92 -4.44 -0.27
CA PHE A 266 14.07 -4.22 0.60
C PHE A 266 15.36 -4.83 0.04
N ARG A 267 16.51 -4.30 0.45
CA ARG A 267 17.82 -4.84 0.05
C ARG A 267 17.99 -6.24 0.60
N ARG A 268 18.54 -7.13 -0.24
CA ARG A 268 18.96 -8.47 0.20
C ARG A 268 19.99 -8.32 1.31
N ASN A 269 19.65 -8.80 2.50
CA ASN A 269 20.51 -8.78 3.68
C ASN A 269 20.26 -10.05 4.50
N PRO A 270 21.27 -10.89 4.76
CA PRO A 270 21.11 -12.12 5.57
C PRO A 270 20.57 -11.89 6.99
N GLN A 271 20.65 -10.67 7.51
CA GLN A 271 20.13 -10.32 8.84
C GLN A 271 18.64 -9.90 8.84
N VAL A 272 18.04 -9.73 7.66
CA VAL A 272 16.63 -9.38 7.46
C VAL A 272 15.86 -10.65 7.17
N TYR A 273 14.96 -11.02 8.09
CA TYR A 273 14.16 -12.23 8.02
C TYR A 273 12.78 -12.01 8.66
N PHE A 274 11.79 -12.76 8.19
CA PHE A 274 10.44 -12.76 8.72
C PHE A 274 10.39 -13.51 10.05
N LYS A 275 9.66 -12.96 11.02
CA LYS A 275 9.41 -13.58 12.33
C LYS A 275 7.89 -13.73 12.55
N ARG A 276 7.53 -14.77 13.30
CA ARG A 276 6.17 -15.21 13.71
C ARG A 276 5.45 -16.03 12.63
N PRO A 277 4.73 -17.09 13.01
CA PRO A 277 4.24 -18.05 12.04
C PRO A 277 3.03 -17.57 11.24
N VAL A 278 2.31 -16.53 11.70
CA VAL A 278 1.17 -15.89 11.01
C VAL A 278 1.33 -14.37 11.09
N HIS A 279 0.91 -13.68 10.02
CA HIS A 279 1.12 -12.24 9.86
C HIS A 279 2.57 -11.87 10.17
N GLU A 280 3.45 -12.67 9.58
CA GLU A 280 4.89 -12.57 9.62
C GLU A 280 5.37 -11.20 9.19
N ALA A 281 6.30 -10.64 9.96
CA ALA A 281 6.70 -9.25 9.86
C ALA A 281 8.22 -9.13 9.76
N LEU A 282 8.70 -8.18 8.95
CA LEU A 282 10.11 -7.79 8.86
C LEU A 282 10.44 -6.65 9.83
N GLU A 283 9.43 -5.88 10.20
CA GLU A 283 9.51 -4.59 10.89
C GLU A 283 10.32 -4.67 12.19
N TYR A 284 10.16 -5.77 12.95
CA TYR A 284 10.94 -6.03 14.16
C TYR A 284 12.44 -6.08 13.86
N ARG A 285 12.83 -6.87 12.86
CA ARG A 285 14.24 -7.04 12.46
C ARG A 285 14.80 -5.78 11.81
N LEU A 286 14.02 -5.09 10.99
CA LEU A 286 14.42 -3.81 10.39
C LEU A 286 14.71 -2.77 11.48
N LYS A 287 13.85 -2.68 12.51
CA LYS A 287 14.04 -1.79 13.66
C LYS A 287 15.32 -2.10 14.45
N GLU A 288 15.61 -3.37 14.73
CA GLU A 288 16.84 -3.78 15.42
C GLU A 288 18.10 -3.44 14.62
N LEU A 289 18.02 -3.46 13.29
CA LEU A 289 19.11 -3.07 12.40
C LEU A 289 19.19 -1.55 12.16
N GLY A 290 18.30 -0.76 12.77
CA GLY A 290 18.23 0.69 12.54
C GLY A 290 17.77 1.06 11.12
N ILE A 291 17.12 0.14 10.40
CA ILE A 291 16.57 0.37 9.07
C ILE A 291 15.15 0.90 9.21
N MET A 292 14.94 2.14 8.78
CA MET A 292 13.62 2.76 8.71
C MET A 292 13.09 2.70 7.26
N PRO A 293 12.04 1.90 6.98
CA PRO A 293 11.46 1.86 5.65
C PRO A 293 10.80 3.19 5.28
N LEU A 294 11.03 3.66 4.06
CA LEU A 294 10.28 4.79 3.52
C LEU A 294 8.92 4.29 3.03
N ILE A 295 7.83 4.97 3.40
CA ILE A 295 6.48 4.63 2.95
C ILE A 295 6.26 5.22 1.55
N LEU A 296 6.03 4.36 0.58
CA LEU A 296 5.68 4.71 -0.79
C LEU A 296 4.18 4.75 -0.97
N GLN A 297 3.71 5.64 -1.85
CA GLN A 297 2.32 5.72 -2.30
C GLN A 297 2.02 4.73 -3.43
N ILE A 298 2.80 3.65 -3.51
CA ILE A 298 2.65 2.58 -4.48
C ILE A 298 1.68 1.54 -3.91
N PRO A 299 0.58 1.21 -4.61
CA PRO A 299 -0.32 0.17 -4.17
C PRO A 299 0.17 -1.23 -4.52
N ILE A 300 -0.02 -2.15 -3.58
CA ILE A 300 -0.13 -3.59 -3.89
C ILE A 300 -1.60 -3.96 -3.83
N HIS A 301 -2.13 -4.48 -4.94
CA HIS A 301 -3.52 -4.85 -5.11
C HIS A 301 -3.75 -6.25 -4.57
N HIS A 302 -4.48 -6.40 -3.45
CA HIS A 302 -4.67 -7.69 -2.78
C HIS A 302 -6.14 -8.12 -2.81
N TYR A 303 -6.37 -9.33 -3.33
CA TYR A 303 -7.71 -9.85 -3.62
C TYR A 303 -8.26 -10.84 -2.59
N GLY A 304 -7.46 -11.23 -1.58
CA GLY A 304 -7.82 -12.30 -0.63
C GLY A 304 -9.15 -12.09 0.13
N LYS A 305 -9.57 -10.83 0.35
CA LYS A 305 -10.86 -10.52 1.02
C LYS A 305 -12.09 -10.75 0.13
N LEU A 306 -11.91 -10.93 -1.17
CA LEU A 306 -12.99 -11.21 -2.13
C LEU A 306 -13.41 -12.68 -2.14
N SER A 307 -12.60 -13.56 -1.52
CA SER A 307 -12.94 -14.98 -1.39
C SER A 307 -14.27 -15.18 -0.63
N PRO A 308 -15.05 -16.23 -0.99
CA PRO A 308 -16.24 -16.64 -0.24
C PRO A 308 -16.00 -16.69 1.27
N LEU A 309 -17.00 -16.31 2.06
CA LEU A 309 -16.89 -16.24 3.52
C LEU A 309 -16.45 -17.57 4.15
N GLU A 310 -16.88 -18.70 3.58
CA GLU A 310 -16.46 -20.03 4.02
C GLU A 310 -14.95 -20.24 3.91
N ILE A 311 -14.36 -19.89 2.76
CA ILE A 311 -12.92 -19.98 2.52
C ILE A 311 -12.16 -19.06 3.47
N ARG A 312 -12.65 -17.83 3.65
CA ARG A 312 -12.06 -16.87 4.60
C ARG A 312 -12.12 -17.37 6.03
N ASN A 313 -13.25 -17.96 6.45
CA ASN A 313 -13.39 -18.53 7.79
C ASN A 313 -12.47 -19.73 8.02
N LYS A 314 -12.26 -20.58 6.99
CA LYS A 314 -11.30 -21.70 7.06
C LYS A 314 -9.87 -21.19 7.22
N LYS A 315 -9.48 -20.14 6.47
CA LYS A 315 -8.18 -19.47 6.58
C LYS A 315 -7.99 -18.84 7.96
N SER A 316 -8.99 -18.11 8.48
CA SER A 316 -8.95 -17.56 9.85
C SER A 316 -8.84 -18.65 10.92
N GLN A 317 -9.53 -19.79 10.77
CA GLN A 317 -9.41 -20.90 11.72
C GLN A 317 -8.00 -21.50 11.70
N GLN A 318 -7.41 -21.68 10.51
CA GLN A 318 -6.02 -22.13 10.38
C GLN A 318 -5.06 -21.17 11.08
N TYR A 319 -5.23 -19.87 10.91
CA TYR A 319 -4.41 -18.84 11.59
C TYR A 319 -4.53 -18.91 13.10
N ILE A 320 -5.74 -19.14 13.63
CA ILE A 320 -5.98 -19.34 15.06
C ILE A 320 -5.22 -20.58 15.56
N ASP A 321 -5.31 -21.70 14.85
CA ASP A 321 -4.71 -22.96 15.28
C ASP A 321 -3.18 -22.89 15.28
N ILE A 322 -2.59 -22.27 14.25
CA ILE A 322 -1.15 -22.01 14.18
C ILE A 322 -0.70 -21.11 15.34
N ASN A 323 -1.38 -19.99 15.56
CA ASN A 323 -1.00 -19.06 16.62
C ASN A 323 -1.16 -19.67 18.02
N LYS A 324 -2.15 -20.54 18.25
CA LYS A 324 -2.26 -21.26 19.54
C LYS A 324 -1.05 -22.16 19.78
N LYS A 325 -0.67 -22.99 18.80
CA LYS A 325 0.53 -23.82 18.88
C LYS A 325 1.79 -22.98 19.10
N TYR A 326 1.86 -21.81 18.47
CA TYR A 326 2.96 -20.85 18.67
C TYR A 326 3.01 -20.32 20.10
N LEU A 327 1.86 -19.92 20.66
CA LEU A 327 1.75 -19.41 22.02
C LEU A 327 2.12 -20.45 23.10
N GLU A 328 1.98 -21.74 22.81
CA GLU A 328 2.40 -22.84 23.72
C GLU A 328 3.92 -22.93 23.89
N ARG A 329 4.71 -22.41 22.92
CA ARG A 329 6.17 -22.56 22.89
C ARG A 329 6.95 -21.26 23.13
N VAL A 330 6.29 -20.10 23.14
CA VAL A 330 6.96 -18.81 23.34
C VAL A 330 6.75 -18.24 24.73
N THR A 331 7.79 -17.59 25.25
CA THR A 331 7.75 -16.86 26.53
C THR A 331 8.02 -15.37 26.36
N ASP A 332 8.42 -14.94 25.15
CA ASP A 332 8.67 -13.54 24.85
C ASP A 332 7.37 -12.73 24.92
N ARG A 333 7.40 -11.61 25.65
CA ARG A 333 6.22 -10.78 25.90
C ARG A 333 5.63 -10.19 24.63
N GLU A 334 6.46 -9.75 23.69
CA GLU A 334 5.96 -9.16 22.43
C GLU A 334 5.32 -10.22 21.55
N ASP A 335 5.90 -11.42 21.48
CA ASP A 335 5.32 -12.54 20.76
C ASP A 335 3.99 -13.01 21.37
N LEU A 336 3.87 -13.00 22.71
CA LEU A 336 2.61 -13.26 23.39
C LEU A 336 1.54 -12.20 23.07
N ILE A 337 1.90 -10.91 23.04
CA ILE A 337 0.97 -9.83 22.67
C ILE A 337 0.50 -10.00 21.22
N CYS A 338 1.43 -10.18 20.28
CA CYS A 338 1.12 -10.32 18.87
C CYS A 338 0.28 -11.57 18.58
N GLY A 339 0.63 -12.73 19.16
CA GLY A 339 -0.14 -13.96 18.92
C GLY A 339 -1.57 -13.86 19.46
N ASN A 340 -1.77 -13.31 20.66
CA ASN A 340 -3.11 -13.06 21.20
C ASN A 340 -3.90 -12.06 20.35
N TYR A 341 -3.25 -10.98 19.90
CA TYR A 341 -3.87 -9.99 19.03
C TYR A 341 -4.37 -10.60 17.71
N GLN A 342 -3.52 -11.37 17.03
CA GLN A 342 -3.85 -12.02 15.76
C GLN A 342 -4.97 -13.06 15.90
N ILE A 343 -4.99 -13.82 16.99
CA ILE A 343 -6.11 -14.73 17.30
C ILE A 343 -7.41 -13.94 17.51
N GLY A 344 -7.34 -12.85 18.28
CA GLY A 344 -8.47 -11.95 18.51
C GLY A 344 -9.06 -11.39 17.21
N GLN A 345 -8.21 -10.88 16.31
CA GLN A 345 -8.62 -10.38 14.99
C GLN A 345 -9.25 -11.48 14.13
N SER A 346 -8.66 -12.68 14.11
CA SER A 346 -9.18 -13.81 13.35
C SER A 346 -10.57 -14.25 13.85
N LEU A 347 -10.78 -14.28 15.17
CA LEU A 347 -12.08 -14.57 15.78
C LEU A 347 -13.11 -13.48 15.50
N ALA A 348 -12.71 -12.21 15.54
CA ALA A 348 -13.58 -11.08 15.19
C ALA A 348 -14.01 -11.15 13.72
N ALA A 349 -13.08 -11.47 12.80
CA ALA A 349 -13.39 -11.67 11.38
C ALA A 349 -14.36 -12.84 11.14
N MET A 350 -14.31 -13.88 11.97
CA MET A 350 -15.26 -15.01 11.96
C MET A 350 -16.59 -14.69 12.67
N ARG A 351 -16.84 -13.44 13.07
CA ARG A 351 -18.03 -12.99 13.82
C ARG A 351 -18.22 -13.74 15.15
N LYS A 352 -17.12 -13.96 15.88
CA LYS A 352 -17.11 -14.57 17.24
C LYS A 352 -16.57 -13.56 18.27
N PRO A 353 -17.24 -12.41 18.48
CA PRO A 353 -16.69 -11.30 19.25
C PRO A 353 -16.44 -11.65 20.72
N GLU A 354 -17.27 -12.49 21.35
CA GLU A 354 -17.11 -12.88 22.75
C GLU A 354 -15.84 -13.72 22.96
N LYS A 355 -15.49 -14.57 21.99
CA LYS A 355 -14.26 -15.35 22.03
C LYS A 355 -13.04 -14.48 21.73
N ALA A 356 -13.17 -13.54 20.80
CA ALA A 356 -12.11 -12.59 20.47
C ALA A 356 -11.70 -11.75 21.68
N LEU A 357 -12.68 -11.37 22.52
CA LEU A 357 -12.47 -10.52 23.67
C LEU A 357 -11.41 -11.07 24.63
N ALA A 358 -11.48 -12.35 24.98
CA ALA A 358 -10.53 -12.97 25.91
C ALA A 358 -9.06 -12.85 25.44
N TYR A 359 -8.81 -13.02 24.14
CA TYR A 359 -7.46 -12.89 23.58
C TYR A 359 -7.01 -11.43 23.51
N LEU A 360 -7.89 -10.52 23.11
CA LEU A 360 -7.55 -9.09 23.05
C LEU A 360 -7.33 -8.48 24.45
N GLU A 361 -8.13 -8.88 25.44
CA GLU A 361 -7.94 -8.51 26.85
C GLU A 361 -6.58 -9.00 27.36
N GLU A 362 -6.18 -10.23 27.03
CA GLU A 362 -4.88 -10.77 27.41
C GLU A 362 -3.72 -10.01 26.75
N ALA A 363 -3.83 -9.70 25.46
CA ALA A 363 -2.85 -8.87 24.76
C ALA A 363 -2.70 -7.50 25.46
N VAL A 364 -3.81 -6.83 25.76
CA VAL A 364 -3.79 -5.52 26.44
C VAL A 364 -3.31 -5.64 27.90
N ARG A 365 -3.60 -6.74 28.60
CA ARG A 365 -3.05 -7.01 29.94
C ARG A 365 -1.52 -7.07 29.89
N LEU A 366 -0.96 -7.79 28.92
CA LEU A 366 0.49 -7.89 28.71
C LEU A 366 1.11 -6.53 28.34
N ILE A 367 0.46 -5.72 27.49
CA ILE A 367 0.89 -4.34 27.18
C ILE A 367 0.99 -3.52 28.46
N ASN A 368 0.05 -3.69 29.39
CA ASN A 368 0.01 -2.93 30.65
C ASN A 368 1.04 -3.38 31.72
N GLN A 369 1.82 -4.44 31.48
CA GLN A 369 2.75 -5.04 32.44
C GLN A 369 4.23 -4.66 32.25
N GLY A 370 4.57 -3.79 31.31
CA GLY A 370 5.96 -3.42 31.08
C GLY A 370 6.10 -2.27 30.10
N GLU A 371 7.23 -2.22 29.41
CA GLU A 371 7.53 -1.20 28.41
C GLU A 371 6.40 -1.08 27.36
N PRO A 372 6.19 0.13 26.80
CA PRO A 372 5.25 0.36 25.72
C PRO A 372 5.43 -0.66 24.59
N PHE A 373 4.31 -1.14 24.06
CA PHE A 373 4.32 -2.12 22.99
C PHE A 373 4.94 -1.51 21.73
N LYS A 374 6.04 -2.12 21.26
CA LYS A 374 6.81 -1.62 20.12
C LYS A 374 6.33 -2.18 18.77
N GLY A 375 5.24 -2.94 18.76
CA GLY A 375 4.70 -3.56 17.55
C GLY A 375 4.17 -2.54 16.57
N ASN A 376 4.42 -2.78 15.28
CA ASN A 376 4.21 -1.81 14.21
C ASN A 376 2.84 -1.99 13.54
N ASP A 377 1.78 -2.01 14.34
CA ASP A 377 0.42 -2.17 13.81
C ASP A 377 -0.12 -0.80 13.40
N SER A 378 -0.20 -0.55 12.10
CA SER A 378 -0.65 0.69 11.44
C SER A 378 -2.12 1.10 11.70
N GLN A 379 -2.75 0.55 12.74
CA GLN A 379 -4.16 0.76 13.11
C GLN A 379 -4.38 0.78 14.63
N GLY A 380 -3.44 1.33 15.41
CA GLY A 380 -3.56 1.44 16.87
C GLY A 380 -3.49 0.12 17.66
N GLY A 381 -3.09 -0.98 17.02
CA GLY A 381 -2.73 -2.24 17.65
C GLY A 381 -3.81 -2.91 18.52
N PRO A 382 -3.42 -3.74 19.50
CA PRO A 382 -4.35 -4.55 20.29
C PRO A 382 -5.36 -3.73 21.09
N VAL A 383 -5.00 -2.51 21.50
CA VAL A 383 -5.84 -1.61 22.30
C VAL A 383 -7.00 -1.09 21.46
N VAL A 384 -6.74 -0.61 20.25
CA VAL A 384 -7.80 -0.09 19.35
C VAL A 384 -8.71 -1.22 18.85
N ALA A 385 -8.16 -2.41 18.61
CA ALA A 385 -9.00 -3.57 18.29
C ALA A 385 -9.91 -3.97 19.45
N LEU A 386 -9.38 -3.99 20.69
CA LEU A 386 -10.16 -4.28 21.89
C LEU A 386 -11.27 -3.23 22.10
N SER A 387 -10.95 -1.94 21.95
CA SER A 387 -11.92 -0.85 22.13
C SER A 387 -13.05 -0.92 21.09
N THR A 388 -12.69 -1.19 19.83
CA THR A 388 -13.67 -1.41 18.74
C THR A 388 -14.61 -2.56 19.08
N LEU A 389 -14.07 -3.67 19.59
CA LEU A 389 -14.86 -4.84 19.95
C LEU A 389 -15.81 -4.57 21.13
N TYR A 390 -15.35 -3.83 22.14
CA TYR A 390 -16.20 -3.39 23.24
C TYR A 390 -17.34 -2.49 22.76
N VAL A 391 -17.07 -1.57 21.84
CA VAL A 391 -18.13 -0.74 21.22
C VAL A 391 -19.15 -1.61 20.49
N MET A 392 -18.70 -2.57 19.69
CA MET A 392 -19.60 -3.51 18.99
C MET A 392 -20.47 -4.33 19.96
N LEU A 393 -19.94 -4.65 21.14
CA LEU A 393 -20.65 -5.37 22.20
C LEU A 393 -21.49 -4.46 23.12
N ASN A 394 -21.69 -3.18 22.74
CA ASN A 394 -22.42 -2.19 23.53
C ASN A 394 -21.83 -1.97 24.94
N ARG A 395 -20.49 -2.01 25.04
CA ARG A 395 -19.70 -1.79 26.27
C ARG A 395 -18.73 -0.61 26.14
N PRO A 396 -19.18 0.59 25.76
CA PRO A 396 -18.29 1.72 25.46
C PRO A 396 -17.50 2.23 26.69
N LEU A 397 -17.98 2.03 27.91
CA LEU A 397 -17.25 2.40 29.13
C LEU A 397 -16.01 1.54 29.36
N ASP A 398 -16.06 0.26 28.98
CA ASP A 398 -14.89 -0.62 29.06
C ASP A 398 -13.84 -0.21 28.02
N ALA A 399 -14.26 0.11 26.80
CA ALA A 399 -13.39 0.69 25.77
C ALA A 399 -12.70 1.96 26.26
N LEU A 400 -13.47 2.87 26.89
CA LEU A 400 -12.96 4.14 27.40
C LEU A 400 -11.88 3.95 28.47
N LYS A 401 -12.06 2.99 29.38
CA LYS A 401 -11.09 2.66 30.44
C LYS A 401 -9.72 2.29 29.86
N HIS A 402 -9.70 1.44 28.85
CA HIS A 402 -8.45 1.00 28.23
C HIS A 402 -7.78 2.13 27.43
N LEU A 403 -8.54 2.88 26.64
CA LEU A 403 -8.01 3.96 25.81
C LEU A 403 -7.47 5.14 26.64
N LYS A 404 -8.19 5.57 27.70
CA LYS A 404 -7.72 6.66 28.58
C LYS A 404 -6.34 6.37 29.18
N ARG A 405 -6.14 5.14 29.65
CA ARG A 405 -4.83 4.71 30.15
C ARG A 405 -3.75 4.78 29.07
N GLN A 406 -4.07 4.42 27.83
CA GLN A 406 -3.07 4.38 26.75
C GLN A 406 -2.69 5.76 26.23
N VAL A 407 -3.62 6.73 26.19
CA VAL A 407 -3.25 8.12 25.86
C VAL A 407 -2.45 8.80 26.96
N GLU A 408 -2.52 8.33 28.21
CA GLU A 408 -1.63 8.79 29.28
C GLU A 408 -0.19 8.26 29.10
N ILE A 409 -0.05 7.01 28.63
CA ILE A 409 1.26 6.37 28.40
C ILE A 409 1.90 6.88 27.10
N GLU A 410 1.12 6.94 26.02
CA GLU A 410 1.58 7.33 24.68
C GLU A 410 0.75 8.50 24.13
N PRO A 411 0.86 9.72 24.70
CA PRO A 411 0.01 10.86 24.35
C PRO A 411 0.20 11.38 22.92
N LYS A 412 1.24 10.91 22.22
CA LYS A 412 1.55 11.29 20.84
C LYS A 412 1.01 10.30 19.79
N ASN A 413 0.39 9.20 20.21
CA ASN A 413 -0.21 8.23 19.29
C ASN A 413 -1.61 8.71 18.87
N ASP A 414 -1.74 9.16 17.62
CA ASP A 414 -2.99 9.71 17.07
C ASP A 414 -4.10 8.65 16.92
N ASP A 415 -3.76 7.37 16.70
CA ASP A 415 -4.75 6.28 16.62
C ASP A 415 -5.53 6.11 17.93
N TYR A 416 -4.89 6.28 19.09
CA TYR A 416 -5.57 6.22 20.39
C TYR A 416 -6.56 7.38 20.59
N TRP A 417 -6.20 8.58 20.12
CA TRP A 417 -7.08 9.75 20.16
C TRP A 417 -8.26 9.60 19.19
N LEU A 418 -8.03 9.06 17.99
CA LEU A 418 -9.09 8.72 17.05
C LEU A 418 -10.05 7.67 17.63
N ALA A 419 -9.53 6.62 18.27
CA ALA A 419 -10.35 5.60 18.90
C ALA A 419 -11.15 6.16 20.10
N LEU A 420 -10.58 7.09 20.89
CA LEU A 420 -11.33 7.80 21.93
C LEU A 420 -12.49 8.59 21.34
N ALA A 421 -12.25 9.32 20.25
CA ALA A 421 -13.30 10.06 19.55
C ALA A 421 -14.46 9.11 19.16
N GLN A 422 -14.16 7.97 18.54
CA GLN A 422 -15.18 6.97 18.18
C GLN A 422 -15.99 6.47 19.39
N VAL A 423 -15.35 6.22 20.52
CA VAL A 423 -16.04 5.80 21.76
C VAL A 423 -16.94 6.92 22.29
N TYR A 424 -16.49 8.17 22.27
CA TYR A 424 -17.29 9.30 22.74
C TYR A 424 -18.52 9.59 21.87
N ILE A 425 -18.48 9.31 20.56
CA ILE A 425 -19.67 9.33 19.71
C ILE A 425 -20.73 8.37 20.26
N GLN A 426 -20.35 7.15 20.62
CA GLN A 426 -21.27 6.14 21.16
C GLN A 426 -21.82 6.52 22.54
N LEU A 427 -21.02 7.21 23.34
CA LEU A 427 -21.44 7.76 24.64
C LEU A 427 -22.27 9.04 24.51
N LYS A 428 -22.41 9.61 23.30
CA LYS A 428 -23.04 10.90 23.03
C LYS A 428 -22.40 12.07 23.79
N ASP A 429 -21.12 11.96 24.13
CA ASP A 429 -20.33 13.03 24.73
C ASP A 429 -19.62 13.83 23.64
N PHE A 430 -20.37 14.76 23.04
CA PHE A 430 -19.88 15.57 21.92
C PHE A 430 -18.71 16.47 22.29
N HIS A 431 -18.60 16.89 23.56
CA HIS A 431 -17.51 17.74 24.00
C HIS A 431 -16.19 16.97 24.04
N ALA A 432 -16.17 15.81 24.70
CA ALA A 432 -14.98 14.97 24.77
C ALA A 432 -14.60 14.37 23.40
N PHE A 433 -15.61 14.11 22.57
CA PHE A 433 -15.41 13.72 21.18
C PHE A 433 -14.65 14.79 20.38
N CYS A 434 -15.10 16.05 20.37
CA CYS A 434 -14.40 17.13 19.64
C CYS A 434 -12.97 17.32 20.16
N GLN A 435 -12.76 17.30 21.48
CA GLN A 435 -11.42 17.40 22.07
C GLN A 435 -10.49 16.28 21.60
N SER A 436 -10.99 15.04 21.57
CA SER A 436 -10.20 13.88 21.14
C SER A 436 -9.87 13.94 19.65
N LEU A 437 -10.84 14.36 18.82
CA LEU A 437 -10.67 14.51 17.39
C LEU A 437 -9.69 15.64 17.03
N ASP A 438 -9.80 16.80 17.67
CA ASP A 438 -8.86 17.91 17.50
C ASP A 438 -7.45 17.52 17.94
N LYS A 439 -7.34 16.75 19.02
CA LYS A 439 -6.04 16.24 19.47
C LYS A 439 -5.43 15.29 18.44
N CYS A 440 -6.21 14.36 17.88
CA CYS A 440 -5.78 13.48 16.79
C CYS A 440 -5.24 14.29 15.60
N LEU A 441 -5.99 15.28 15.11
CA LEU A 441 -5.60 16.11 13.96
C LEU A 441 -4.42 17.03 14.26
N SER A 442 -4.23 17.46 15.51
CA SER A 442 -3.05 18.23 15.91
C SER A 442 -1.76 17.41 15.87
N LEU A 443 -1.85 16.09 16.07
CA LEU A 443 -0.73 15.16 16.01
C LEU A 443 -0.46 14.72 14.57
N ASN A 444 -1.53 14.48 13.80
CA ASN A 444 -1.48 14.04 12.42
C ASN A 444 -2.55 14.75 11.58
N PRO A 445 -2.23 15.91 10.99
CA PRO A 445 -3.16 16.68 10.16
C PRO A 445 -3.67 15.93 8.93
N GLU A 446 -2.87 14.97 8.43
CA GLU A 446 -3.16 14.15 7.25
C GLU A 446 -3.96 12.88 7.61
N ASN A 447 -4.42 12.72 8.86
CA ASN A 447 -5.20 11.55 9.26
C ASN A 447 -6.57 11.56 8.56
N GLU A 448 -6.67 10.83 7.45
CA GLU A 448 -7.88 10.77 6.63
C GLU A 448 -9.13 10.35 7.40
N LYS A 449 -9.02 9.42 8.36
CA LYS A 449 -10.16 8.96 9.15
C LYS A 449 -10.68 10.08 10.06
N ALA A 450 -9.77 10.80 10.71
CA ALA A 450 -10.12 11.96 11.52
C ALA A 450 -10.71 13.10 10.67
N ASN A 451 -10.14 13.37 9.49
CA ASN A 451 -10.66 14.38 8.56
C ASN A 451 -12.07 14.03 8.06
N ARG A 452 -12.32 12.76 7.69
CA ARG A 452 -13.67 12.29 7.32
C ARG A 452 -14.68 12.45 8.47
N MET A 453 -14.28 12.14 9.72
CA MET A 453 -15.14 12.35 10.88
C MET A 453 -15.47 13.84 11.09
N LYS A 454 -14.48 14.72 10.90
CA LYS A 454 -14.67 16.17 10.98
C LYS A 454 -15.61 16.71 9.90
N GLU A 455 -15.49 16.21 8.68
CA GLU A 455 -16.40 16.58 7.58
C GLU A 455 -17.84 16.13 7.84
N ASN A 456 -18.02 14.90 8.32
CA ASN A 456 -19.33 14.36 8.65
C ASN A 456 -20.01 15.13 9.78
N LEU A 457 -19.26 15.52 10.82
CA LEU A 457 -19.77 16.44 11.85
C LEU A 457 -20.23 17.76 11.26
N THR A 458 -19.47 18.32 10.32
CA THR A 458 -19.80 19.63 9.73
C THR A 458 -21.12 19.52 8.96
N LYS A 459 -21.41 18.38 8.32
CA LYS A 459 -22.69 18.09 7.66
C LYS A 459 -23.83 17.91 8.66
N GLU A 460 -23.65 17.07 9.69
CA GLU A 460 -24.66 16.84 10.73
C GLU A 460 -24.96 18.10 11.56
N PHE A 461 -23.95 18.91 11.89
CA PHE A 461 -24.13 20.21 12.55
C PHE A 461 -24.81 21.24 11.63
N HIS A 462 -24.60 21.19 10.31
CA HIS A 462 -25.33 22.05 9.38
C HIS A 462 -26.82 21.72 9.38
N GLU A 463 -27.18 20.43 9.36
CA GLU A 463 -28.56 19.94 9.48
C GLU A 463 -29.16 20.27 10.86
N PHE A 464 -28.37 20.19 11.93
CA PHE A 464 -28.82 20.53 13.29
C PHE A 464 -29.04 22.05 13.48
N ASN A 465 -28.20 22.89 12.87
CA ASN A 465 -28.37 24.35 12.91
C ASN A 465 -29.52 24.83 12.02
N THR A 466 -29.79 24.18 10.88
CA THR A 466 -31.00 24.47 10.09
C THR A 466 -32.28 24.08 10.85
N TYR A 467 -32.24 23.03 11.68
CA TYR A 467 -33.37 22.66 12.54
C TYR A 467 -33.62 23.67 13.67
N ARG A 468 -32.57 24.32 14.19
CA ARG A 468 -32.67 25.39 15.20
C ARG A 468 -33.10 26.74 14.65
N GLU A 469 -32.95 26.99 13.36
CA GLU A 469 -33.45 28.22 12.71
C GLU A 469 -34.90 28.07 12.23
N VAL A 470 -35.42 26.84 12.13
CA VAL A 470 -36.80 26.52 11.71
C VAL A 470 -37.77 26.36 12.89
N VAL A 471 -37.26 26.12 14.11
CA VAL A 471 -38.04 26.09 15.38
C VAL A 471 -37.84 27.41 16.11
#